data_AF-A0A5K1F1W9-F1
#
_entry.id   AF-A0A5K1F1W9-F1
#
_cell.length_a   1.000
_cell.length_b   1.000
_cell.length_c   1.000
_cell.angle_alpha   90.00
_cell.angle_beta   90.00
_cell.angle_gamma   90.00
#
_symmetry.space_group_name_H-M   'P 1'
#
loop_
_entity.id
_entity.type
_entity.pdbx_description
1 polymer ?
#
loop_
_entity_poly.entity_id
_entity_poly.type
_entity_poly.pdbx_seq_one_letter_code
_entity_poly.pdbx_strand_id
1 'polypeptide(L)' 'TRMRGWRTCSMDFQPFFTLGDLWESFKEWSAYGAGVPLVLDGNESVVQYYVPYLSAVQIYADSSRTTMRQG' A
#
# COMPACT_ATOMS: atom_id res chain seq x y z
N THR A 1 0.69 -8.84 2.54
CA THR A 1 0.39 -8.47 1.14
C THR A 1 1.67 -8.26 0.37
N ARG A 2 2.07 -9.21 -0.49
CA ARG A 2 3.24 -9.04 -1.36
C ARG A 2 2.82 -8.06 -2.46
N MET A 3 3.38 -6.85 -2.48
CA MET A 3 3.10 -5.84 -3.51
C MET A 3 3.44 -6.44 -4.88
N ARG A 4 2.42 -6.97 -5.57
CA ARG A 4 2.55 -7.57 -6.90
C ARG A 4 2.85 -6.56 -8.01
N GLY A 5 2.95 -5.27 -7.67
CA GLY A 5 3.17 -4.17 -8.60
C GLY A 5 4.63 -3.75 -8.82
N TRP A 6 5.60 -4.30 -8.07
CA TRP A 6 7.01 -4.01 -8.35
C TRP A 6 7.45 -4.77 -9.61
N ARG A 7 7.25 -4.14 -10.77
CA ARG A 7 7.80 -4.65 -12.02
C ARG A 7 9.30 -4.40 -11.99
N THR A 8 10.09 -5.45 -11.76
CA THR A 8 11.52 -5.40 -12.03
C THR A 8 11.69 -5.31 -13.55
N CYS A 9 11.72 -4.11 -14.09
CA CYS A 9 12.20 -3.93 -15.45
C CYS A 9 13.72 -4.15 -15.41
N SER A 10 14.17 -5.11 -16.22
CA SER A 10 15.53 -5.65 -16.34
C SER A 10 16.65 -4.67 -16.00
N MET A 11 17.57 -5.12 -15.12
CA MET A 11 18.91 -4.67 -14.66
C MET A 11 19.33 -3.17 -14.69
N ASP A 12 18.77 -2.34 -15.56
CA ASP A 12 19.12 -0.93 -15.78
C ASP A 12 18.00 0.06 -15.43
N PHE A 13 16.79 -0.41 -15.12
CA PHE A 13 15.65 0.48 -14.84
C PHE A 13 15.35 0.61 -13.36
N GLN A 14 15.23 1.86 -12.90
CA GLN A 14 14.70 2.13 -11.57
C GLN A 14 13.31 1.49 -11.45
N PRO A 15 13.02 0.88 -10.30
CA PRO A 15 11.71 0.31 -10.05
C PRO A 15 10.65 1.40 -10.06
N PHE A 16 9.59 1.14 -10.83
CA PHE A 16 8.48 2.07 -10.99
C PHE A 16 7.17 1.40 -10.57
N PHE A 17 6.17 2.23 -10.32
CA PHE A 17 4.84 1.84 -9.94
C PHE A 17 3.85 2.70 -10.73
N THR A 18 2.79 2.09 -11.25
CA THR A 18 1.72 2.85 -11.93
C THR A 18 0.58 3.13 -10.95
N LEU A 19 -0.17 4.21 -11.19
CA LEU A 19 -1.35 4.51 -10.38
C LEU A 19 -2.40 3.38 -10.42
N GLY A 20 -2.46 2.60 -11.51
CA GLY A 20 -3.30 1.41 -11.59
C GLY A 20 -2.87 0.32 -10.60
N ASP A 21 -1.56 0.12 -10.42
CA ASP A 21 -1.04 -0.82 -9.41
C ASP A 21 -1.40 -0.36 -7.97
N LEU A 22 -1.59 0.95 -7.76
CA LEU A 22 -2.12 1.50 -6.50
C LEU A 22 -3.55 1.02 -6.28
N TRP A 23 -4.43 1.27 -7.24
CA TRP A 23 -5.86 0.99 -7.10
C TRP A 23 -6.16 -0.49 -6.94
N GLU A 24 -5.45 -1.36 -7.66
CA GLU A 24 -5.58 -2.80 -7.46
C GLU A 24 -5.19 -3.24 -6.04
N SER A 25 -4.28 -2.52 -5.37
CA SER A 25 -3.91 -2.81 -3.98
C SER A 25 -5.02 -2.46 -2.98
N PHE A 26 -5.92 -1.54 -3.33
CA PHE A 26 -7.05 -1.14 -2.48
C PHE A 26 -8.36 -1.88 -2.80
N LYS A 27 -8.44 -2.60 -3.92
CA LYS A 27 -9.65 -3.25 -4.42
C LYS A 27 -10.38 -4.12 -3.39
N GLU A 28 -9.63 -4.95 -2.65
CA GLU A 28 -10.19 -5.81 -1.61
C GLU A 28 -10.73 -5.00 -0.44
N TRP A 29 -9.95 -4.02 0.04
CA TRP A 29 -10.31 -3.18 1.17
C TRP A 29 -11.45 -2.22 0.85
N SER A 30 -11.61 -1.83 -0.42
CA SER A 30 -12.76 -1.05 -0.89
C SER A 30 -14.05 -1.86 -0.99
N ALA A 31 -13.96 -3.18 -1.25
CA ALA A 31 -15.13 -4.04 -1.36
C ALA A 31 -15.60 -4.58 0.00
N TYR A 32 -14.67 -4.97 0.86
CA TYR A 32 -14.97 -5.67 2.12
C TYR A 32 -14.70 -4.82 3.37
N GLY A 33 -14.10 -3.65 3.21
CA GLY A 33 -13.62 -2.84 4.32
C GLY A 33 -12.31 -3.37 4.91
N ALA A 34 -11.71 -2.57 5.80
CA ALA A 34 -10.55 -2.93 6.59
C ALA A 34 -11.00 -3.38 7.98
N GLY A 35 -10.62 -4.59 8.36
CA GLY A 35 -10.84 -5.12 9.71
C GLY A 35 -9.87 -4.49 10.71
N VAL A 36 -10.42 -3.88 11.75
CA VAL A 36 -9.68 -3.29 12.87
C VAL A 36 -10.00 -4.12 14.12
N PRO A 37 -9.00 -4.81 14.71
CA PRO A 37 -9.21 -5.52 15.96
C PRO A 37 -9.36 -4.50 17.10
N LEU A 38 -10.44 -4.65 17.87
CA LEU A 38 -10.74 -3.83 19.05
C LEU A 38 -10.84 -4.74 20.26
N VAL A 39 -10.28 -4.28 21.38
CA VAL A 39 -10.39 -4.94 22.67
C VAL A 39 -11.47 -4.23 23.48
N LEU A 40 -12.48 -4.99 23.89
CA LEU A 40 -13.57 -4.53 24.75
C LEU A 40 -13.27 -4.98 26.19
N ASP A 41 -13.33 -4.01 27.11
CA ASP A 41 -13.33 -4.14 28.57
C ASP A 41 -12.68 -5.41 29.13
N GLY A 42 -11.39 -5.58 28.81
CA GLY A 42 -10.45 -6.41 29.55
C GLY A 42 -10.28 -7.86 29.10
N ASN A 43 -11.13 -8.42 28.22
CA ASN A 43 -10.86 -9.79 27.71
C ASN A 43 -11.57 -10.19 26.41
N GLU A 44 -12.49 -9.38 25.87
CA GLU A 44 -13.19 -9.72 24.62
C GLU A 44 -12.55 -8.97 23.44
N SER A 45 -12.27 -9.70 22.36
CA SER A 45 -11.75 -9.11 21.13
C SER A 45 -12.79 -9.22 20.02
N VAL A 46 -13.11 -8.10 19.38
CA VAL A 46 -13.99 -8.05 18.21
C VAL A 46 -13.23 -7.47 17.03
N VAL A 47 -13.61 -7.86 15.82
CA VAL A 47 -13.06 -7.24 14.59
C VAL A 47 -14.14 -6.35 14.00
N GLN A 48 -13.84 -5.07 13.87
CA GLN A 48 -14.73 -4.09 13.26
C GLN A 48 -14.28 -3.76 11.85
N TYR A 49 -15.18 -3.89 10.89
CA TYR A 49 -14.89 -3.61 9.49
C TYR A 49 -15.35 -2.20 9.11
N TYR A 50 -14.42 -1.38 8.64
CA TYR A 50 -14.68 -0.02 8.17
C TYR A 50 -14.35 0.11 6.70
N VAL A 51 -15.21 0.77 5.91
CA VAL A 51 -14.94 1.05 4.50
C VAL A 51 -14.09 2.32 4.38
N PRO A 52 -12.82 2.24 3.96
CA PRO A 52 -11.99 3.43 3.79
C PRO A 52 -12.38 4.16 2.50
N TYR A 53 -12.83 5.40 2.62
CA TYR A 53 -13.02 6.29 1.49
C TYR A 53 -11.75 7.08 1.21
N LEU A 54 -11.32 7.10 -0.05
CA LEU A 54 -10.17 7.88 -0.45
C LEU A 54 -10.60 9.31 -0.79
N SER A 55 -10.05 10.28 -0.07
CA SER A 55 -10.23 11.71 -0.34
C SER A 55 -9.04 12.34 -1.07
N ALA A 56 -7.81 11.94 -0.74
CA ALA A 56 -6.59 12.44 -1.35
C ALA A 56 -5.45 11.41 -1.28
N VAL A 57 -4.46 11.55 -2.16
CA VAL A 57 -3.23 10.75 -2.16
C VAL A 57 -2.01 11.67 -2.29
N GLN A 58 -0.97 11.40 -1.50
CA GLN A 58 0.31 12.10 -1.59
C GLN A 58 1.43 11.10 -1.84
N ILE A 59 2.27 11.40 -2.83
CA ILE A 59 3.35 10.52 -3.27
C ILE A 59 4.66 11.22 -2.96
N TYR A 60 5.54 10.53 -2.22
CA TYR A 60 6.89 11.00 -1.89
C TYR A 60 7.91 10.10 -2.56
N ALA A 61 8.95 10.70 -3.12
CA ALA A 61 10.09 9.99 -3.67
C ALA A 61 11.35 10.47 -2.95
N ASP A 62 12.13 9.52 -2.43
CA ASP A 62 13.43 9.82 -1.84
C ASP A 62 14.50 9.86 -2.94
N SER A 63 14.94 11.07 -3.27
CA SER A 63 15.97 11.32 -4.28
C SER A 63 17.34 10.75 -3.90
N SER A 64 17.63 10.53 -2.60
CA SER A 64 18.91 9.97 -2.14
C SER A 64 19.11 8.50 -2.53
N ARG A 65 18.01 7.77 -2.79
CA ARG A 65 18.05 6.38 -3.29
C ARG A 65 18.24 6.29 -4.80
N THR A 66 18.13 7.41 -5.51
CA THR A 66 18.35 7.49 -6.96
C THR A 66 19.84 7.68 -7.29
N THR A 67 20.61 8.24 -6.36
CA THR A 67 22.06 8.50 -6.50
C THR A 67 22.96 7.28 -6.25
N MET A 68 22.44 6.13 -5.79
CA MET A 68 23.20 4.88 -5.62
C MET A 68 23.51 4.14 -6.95
N ARG A 69 23.59 4.85 -8.08
CA ARG A 69 24.00 4.30 -9.40
C ARG A 69 24.85 5.26 -10.23
N GLN A 70 25.58 6.16 -9.59
CA GLN A 70 26.70 6.87 -10.23
C GLN A 70 27.93 6.73 -9.34
N GLY A 71 28.69 5.68 -9.58
CA GLY A 71 29.94 5.33 -8.91
C GLY A 71 30.51 4.08 -9.54
#